data_AF-A0A2V5YG42-F1
#
_entry.id   AF-A0A2V5YG42-F1
#
_cell.length_a   1.000
_cell.length_b   1.000
_cell.length_c   1.000
_cell.angle_alpha   90.00
_cell.angle_beta   90.00
_cell.angle_gamma   90.00
#
_symmetry.space_group_name_H-M   'P 1'
#
loop_
_entity.id
_entity.type
_entity.pdbx_description
1 polymer ?
#
loop_
_entity_poly.entity_id
_entity_poly.type
_entity_poly.pdbx_seq_one_letter_code
_entity_poly.pdbx_strand_id
1 'polypeptide(L)'
;FSMKFATSGSLHDAAPSLRKEPRKCAQLMAKVARAVEYAHGRGILHRDLKPGNILLDDRGEPMVSDFGLAKWLNANTDLTKSLTTFGTAGYIAPEQAEGAAANLTQAADIYSLGAILFDLLTGRPPFLGANALSVIRQASETSAPKLRSLGHSHDRDLETICARCLERDPKARYQSAGDLATDLERWLDGRPILARPVSPPARIWRWSRRNPKLIATGAACLLFGAAIIWFFRGELAKLLPVEPLDKSIAVLPFVNLSQVKDQEYFCDGISEEILEGLAKVDGLRVVGRTSSFSFKGKNANVSEVGKELNVANVLEGSVRRDGNRVRITAELINTRNGFHLWSETYERELKGVFTVQDEITRAIVDALKVKLAGALPAQPQSNTEVYDLYLQGLYFSNKGSEEDLRRALSFFQRAVEKDPTFSRAWTGIAKVWYFLADVYVKPLEAYPASKEAALKAIALDEKDAEAHCYLSEAKRVLDWDLAGADAELKRAL
;
A
#
# COMPACT_ATOMS: atom_id res chain seq x y z
N PHE A 1 40.73 -46.85 -24.14
CA PHE A 1 40.57 -45.39 -24.29
C PHE A 1 41.77 -44.72 -23.63
N SER A 2 42.39 -43.74 -24.27
CA SER A 2 43.47 -42.92 -23.70
C SER A 2 43.06 -41.45 -23.80
N MET A 3 43.38 -40.65 -22.78
CA MET A 3 43.07 -39.22 -22.73
C MET A 3 44.27 -38.45 -22.16
N LYS A 4 44.28 -37.13 -22.36
CA LYS A 4 45.26 -36.23 -21.74
C LYS A 4 45.19 -36.42 -20.21
N PHE A 5 46.35 -36.66 -19.60
CA PHE A 5 46.45 -36.87 -18.16
C PHE A 5 46.22 -35.55 -17.41
N ALA A 6 45.24 -35.54 -16.51
CA ALA A 6 44.93 -34.40 -15.65
C ALA A 6 45.69 -34.56 -14.33
N THR A 7 46.82 -33.86 -14.21
CA THR A 7 47.79 -34.03 -13.13
C THR A 7 47.28 -33.57 -11.76
N SER A 8 46.27 -32.70 -11.72
CA SER A 8 45.76 -32.08 -10.48
C SER A 8 44.48 -32.73 -9.94
N GLY A 9 44.13 -33.92 -10.43
CA GLY A 9 42.96 -34.67 -9.98
C GLY A 9 41.63 -34.09 -10.48
N SER A 10 40.55 -34.37 -9.74
CA SER A 10 39.21 -33.91 -10.09
C SER A 10 38.81 -32.66 -9.31
N LEU A 11 37.75 -31.98 -9.78
CA LEU A 11 37.15 -30.85 -9.08
C LEU A 11 36.59 -31.28 -7.72
N HIS A 12 36.21 -32.55 -7.55
CA HIS A 12 35.83 -33.11 -6.26
C HIS A 12 36.97 -32.98 -5.23
N ASP A 13 38.20 -33.30 -5.64
CA ASP A 13 39.38 -33.25 -4.78
C ASP A 13 39.79 -31.80 -4.47
N ALA A 14 39.62 -30.89 -5.44
CA ALA A 14 39.96 -29.48 -5.30
C ALA A 14 38.90 -28.63 -4.58
N ALA A 15 37.65 -29.10 -4.47
CA ALA A 15 36.52 -28.34 -3.94
C ALA A 15 36.75 -27.74 -2.53
N PRO A 16 37.36 -28.44 -1.55
CA PRO A 16 37.61 -27.86 -0.23
C PRO A 16 38.51 -26.62 -0.24
N SER A 17 39.51 -26.61 -1.12
CA SER A 17 40.44 -25.48 -1.27
C SER A 17 39.78 -24.30 -2.00
N LEU A 18 39.00 -24.58 -3.04
CA LEU A 18 38.30 -23.57 -3.85
C LEU A 18 37.17 -22.85 -3.11
N ARG A 19 36.57 -23.49 -2.10
CA ARG A 19 35.44 -22.93 -1.33
C ARG A 19 35.70 -21.55 -0.73
N LYS A 20 36.97 -21.25 -0.41
CA LYS A 20 37.39 -19.95 0.13
C LYS A 20 37.59 -18.88 -0.95
N GLU A 21 37.50 -19.25 -2.23
CA GLU A 21 37.73 -18.39 -3.39
C GLU A 21 36.52 -18.37 -4.35
N PRO A 22 35.37 -17.76 -4.00
CA PRO A 22 34.15 -17.78 -4.83
C PRO A 22 34.35 -17.29 -6.26
N ARG A 23 35.25 -16.32 -6.47
CA ARG A 23 35.63 -15.83 -7.80
C ARG A 23 36.31 -16.91 -8.64
N LYS A 24 37.18 -17.72 -8.04
CA LYS A 24 37.85 -18.83 -8.72
C LYS A 24 36.87 -19.96 -9.06
N CYS A 25 35.92 -20.24 -8.16
CA CYS A 25 34.81 -21.16 -8.46
C CYS A 25 34.01 -20.70 -9.69
N ALA A 26 33.61 -19.43 -9.73
CA ALA A 26 32.87 -18.88 -10.87
C ALA A 26 33.69 -18.88 -12.17
N GLN A 27 35.00 -18.59 -12.12
CA GLN A 27 35.90 -18.66 -13.29
C GLN A 27 35.99 -20.08 -13.85
N LEU A 28 36.18 -21.08 -12.99
CA LEU A 28 36.20 -22.49 -13.37
C LEU A 28 34.85 -22.90 -13.97
N MET A 29 33.76 -22.59 -13.30
CA MET A 29 32.42 -22.97 -13.76
C MET A 29 32.00 -22.27 -15.05
N ALA A 30 32.46 -21.04 -15.31
CA ALA A 30 32.25 -20.39 -16.60
C ALA A 30 32.92 -21.18 -17.74
N LYS A 31 34.19 -21.61 -17.55
CA LYS A 31 34.90 -22.44 -18.53
C LYS A 31 34.25 -23.81 -18.74
N VAL A 32 33.82 -24.47 -17.65
CA VAL A 32 33.09 -25.74 -17.71
C VAL A 32 31.78 -25.56 -18.49
N ALA A 33 31.00 -24.51 -18.20
CA ALA A 33 29.76 -24.23 -18.90
C ALA A 33 29.98 -23.94 -20.40
N ARG A 34 31.07 -23.25 -20.77
CA ARG A 34 31.47 -23.09 -22.20
C ARG A 34 31.83 -24.42 -22.86
N ALA A 35 32.53 -25.31 -22.15
CA ALA A 35 32.87 -26.64 -22.68
C ALA A 35 31.62 -27.52 -22.88
N VAL A 36 30.66 -27.46 -21.94
CA VAL A 36 29.37 -28.14 -22.06
C VAL A 36 28.55 -27.55 -23.22
N GLU A 37 28.51 -26.23 -23.36
CA GLU A 37 27.85 -25.55 -24.48
C GLU A 37 28.41 -26.00 -25.85
N TYR A 38 29.74 -26.14 -25.94
CA TYR A 38 30.38 -26.63 -27.15
C TYR A 38 29.94 -28.05 -27.54
N ALA A 39 29.69 -28.92 -26.56
CA ALA A 39 29.14 -30.25 -26.77
C ALA A 39 27.64 -30.20 -27.13
N HIS A 40 26.87 -29.36 -26.44
CA HIS A 40 25.45 -29.13 -26.70
C HIS A 40 25.19 -28.66 -28.13
N GLY A 41 26.02 -27.76 -28.67
CA GLY A 41 25.97 -27.31 -30.06
C GLY A 41 26.23 -28.41 -31.10
N ARG A 42 26.73 -29.58 -30.68
CA ARG A 42 26.92 -30.78 -31.51
C ARG A 42 25.86 -31.85 -31.25
N GLY A 43 24.82 -31.53 -30.49
CA GLY A 43 23.77 -32.48 -30.10
C GLY A 43 24.20 -33.49 -29.05
N ILE A 44 25.34 -33.28 -28.37
CA ILE A 44 25.85 -34.18 -27.33
C ILE A 44 25.41 -33.65 -25.97
N LEU A 45 24.69 -34.47 -25.20
CA LEU A 45 24.35 -34.20 -23.79
C LEU A 45 25.23 -35.06 -22.89
N HIS A 46 25.71 -34.49 -21.78
CA HIS A 46 26.59 -35.20 -20.87
C HIS A 46 25.83 -36.17 -19.97
N ARG A 47 24.73 -35.72 -19.33
CA ARG A 47 23.80 -36.49 -18.47
C ARG A 47 24.32 -37.02 -17.13
N ASP A 48 25.61 -36.89 -16.85
CA ASP A 48 26.23 -37.33 -15.58
C ASP A 48 27.26 -36.30 -15.11
N LEU A 49 26.92 -35.01 -15.19
CA LEU A 49 27.81 -33.96 -14.71
C LEU A 49 27.86 -33.98 -13.17
N LYS A 50 29.07 -34.12 -12.64
CA LYS A 50 29.39 -34.07 -11.20
C LYS A 50 30.84 -33.63 -11.00
N PRO A 51 31.25 -33.20 -9.79
CA PRO A 51 32.61 -32.71 -9.58
C PRO A 51 33.70 -33.73 -9.94
N GLY A 52 33.43 -35.04 -9.80
CA GLY A 52 34.37 -36.09 -10.19
C GLY A 52 34.64 -36.20 -11.70
N ASN A 53 33.72 -35.72 -12.55
CA ASN A 53 33.83 -35.77 -14.02
C ASN A 53 34.39 -34.45 -14.60
N ILE A 54 34.90 -33.56 -13.74
CA ILE A 54 35.59 -32.34 -14.15
C ILE A 54 37.02 -32.48 -13.63
N LEU A 55 37.96 -32.73 -14.54
CA LEU A 55 39.37 -32.92 -14.22
C LEU A 55 40.13 -31.59 -14.31
N LEU A 56 41.21 -31.46 -13.56
CA LEU A 56 42.06 -30.26 -13.55
C LEU A 56 43.47 -30.60 -14.03
N ASP A 57 43.99 -29.82 -14.98
CA ASP A 57 45.39 -29.97 -15.41
C ASP A 57 46.38 -29.28 -14.45
N ASP A 58 47.68 -29.29 -14.79
CA ASP A 58 48.77 -28.72 -13.98
C ASP A 58 48.63 -27.22 -13.74
N ARG A 59 47.85 -26.53 -14.57
CA ARG A 59 47.54 -25.10 -14.44
C ARG A 59 46.22 -24.84 -13.74
N GLY A 60 45.50 -25.90 -13.35
CA GLY A 60 44.17 -25.82 -12.79
C GLY A 60 43.09 -25.52 -13.83
N GLU A 61 43.36 -25.75 -15.12
CA GLU A 61 42.35 -25.58 -16.16
C GLU A 61 41.37 -26.76 -16.17
N PRO A 62 40.04 -26.50 -16.24
CA PRO A 62 39.05 -27.55 -16.15
C PRO A 62 38.85 -28.27 -17.49
N MET A 63 38.77 -29.59 -17.41
CA MET A 63 38.49 -30.49 -18.52
C MET A 63 37.30 -31.38 -18.16
N VAL A 64 36.23 -31.30 -18.95
CA VAL A 64 35.06 -32.17 -18.75
C VAL A 64 35.37 -33.56 -19.32
N SER A 65 35.28 -34.59 -18.49
CA SER A 65 35.51 -36.00 -18.85
C SER A 65 34.20 -36.78 -18.88
N ASP A 66 34.25 -38.04 -19.32
CA ASP A 66 33.14 -38.99 -19.17
C ASP A 66 31.82 -38.54 -19.83
N PHE A 67 31.93 -37.84 -20.97
CA PHE A 67 30.79 -37.55 -21.85
C PHE A 67 30.10 -38.85 -22.28
N GLY A 68 29.01 -39.18 -21.59
CA GLY A 68 27.94 -40.04 -22.08
C GLY A 68 28.33 -41.34 -22.80
N LEU A 69 29.47 -41.97 -22.47
CA LEU A 69 29.88 -43.28 -23.01
C LEU A 69 28.88 -44.40 -22.65
N ALA A 70 27.90 -44.12 -21.79
CA ALA A 70 26.86 -45.03 -21.34
C ALA A 70 25.52 -44.91 -22.10
N LYS A 71 25.52 -44.51 -23.39
CA LYS A 71 24.29 -44.52 -24.20
C LYS A 71 24.31 -45.46 -25.40
N TRP A 72 24.72 -46.72 -25.19
CA TRP A 72 24.32 -47.82 -26.08
C TRP A 72 24.05 -49.18 -25.40
N LEU A 73 24.09 -49.26 -24.05
CA LEU A 73 23.72 -50.48 -23.32
C LEU A 73 22.59 -50.16 -22.33
N ASN A 74 21.36 -50.49 -22.73
CA ASN A 74 20.15 -50.68 -21.92
C ASN A 74 19.71 -49.54 -20.96
N ALA A 75 18.91 -48.62 -21.50
CA ALA A 75 18.39 -47.40 -20.86
C ALA A 75 17.52 -47.57 -19.58
N ASN A 76 17.17 -48.79 -19.16
CA ASN A 76 16.35 -49.03 -17.97
C ASN A 76 17.11 -49.65 -16.78
N THR A 77 18.29 -50.23 -17.01
CA THR A 77 18.99 -51.02 -15.96
C THR A 77 20.09 -50.22 -15.26
N ASP A 78 20.73 -49.27 -15.96
CA ASP A 78 21.88 -48.53 -15.44
C ASP A 78 21.54 -47.18 -14.82
N LEU A 79 20.35 -46.61 -15.10
CA LEU A 79 19.85 -45.45 -14.33
C LEU A 79 19.75 -45.83 -12.84
N THR A 80 19.27 -47.05 -12.55
CA THR A 80 19.19 -47.63 -11.21
C THR A 80 20.58 -47.81 -10.58
N LYS A 81 21.65 -48.08 -11.36
CA LYS A 81 23.02 -48.14 -10.83
C LYS A 81 23.63 -46.77 -10.55
N SER A 82 23.46 -45.77 -11.41
CA SER A 82 23.91 -44.40 -11.11
C SER A 82 23.14 -43.78 -9.93
N LEU A 83 21.87 -44.16 -9.77
CA LEU A 83 21.04 -43.82 -8.60
C LEU A 83 21.51 -44.53 -7.31
N THR A 84 22.32 -45.59 -7.36
CA THR A 84 22.81 -46.26 -6.14
C THR A 84 24.05 -45.63 -5.52
N THR A 85 24.72 -44.68 -6.21
CA THR A 85 25.85 -43.96 -5.63
C THR A 85 25.36 -42.80 -4.76
N PHE A 86 25.37 -43.00 -3.43
CA PHE A 86 24.80 -42.13 -2.40
C PHE A 86 25.17 -40.63 -2.49
N GLY A 87 26.27 -40.25 -3.17
CA GLY A 87 26.67 -38.85 -3.38
C GLY A 87 26.32 -38.24 -4.75
N THR A 88 25.98 -39.04 -5.76
CA THR A 88 25.77 -38.55 -7.14
C THR A 88 24.38 -37.96 -7.35
N ALA A 89 23.38 -38.44 -6.59
CA ALA A 89 22.00 -37.99 -6.71
C ALA A 89 21.80 -36.48 -6.48
N GLY A 90 22.69 -35.83 -5.74
CA GLY A 90 22.65 -34.39 -5.48
C GLY A 90 22.87 -33.51 -6.72
N TYR A 91 23.37 -34.08 -7.82
CA TYR A 91 23.64 -33.37 -9.08
C TYR A 91 22.66 -33.75 -10.20
N ILE A 92 21.77 -34.71 -9.97
CA ILE A 92 20.84 -35.23 -10.97
C ILE A 92 19.62 -34.32 -11.05
N ALA A 93 19.25 -33.89 -12.27
CA ALA A 93 18.05 -33.09 -12.47
C ALA A 93 16.78 -33.94 -12.21
N PRO A 94 15.72 -33.39 -11.60
CA PRO A 94 14.50 -34.13 -11.27
C PRO A 94 13.92 -34.92 -12.45
N GLU A 95 13.89 -34.30 -13.63
CA GLU A 95 13.35 -34.92 -14.84
C GLU A 95 14.19 -36.07 -15.40
N GLN A 96 15.47 -36.21 -14.99
CA GLN A 96 16.32 -37.35 -15.35
C GLN A 96 15.90 -38.65 -14.67
N ALA A 97 15.22 -38.55 -13.53
CA ALA A 97 14.75 -39.70 -12.77
C ALA A 97 13.30 -40.09 -13.11
N GLU A 98 12.48 -39.12 -13.52
CA GLU A 98 11.05 -39.30 -13.79
C GLU A 98 10.75 -39.58 -15.28
N GLY A 99 11.63 -39.17 -16.19
CA GLY A 99 11.39 -39.18 -17.64
C GLY A 99 12.16 -40.24 -18.43
N ALA A 100 11.63 -40.62 -19.60
CA ALA A 100 12.37 -41.42 -20.57
C ALA A 100 13.61 -40.65 -21.07
N ALA A 101 14.74 -41.33 -21.20
CA ALA A 101 16.03 -40.73 -21.60
C ALA A 101 16.04 -40.05 -22.99
N ALA A 102 14.97 -40.22 -23.79
CA ALA A 102 14.74 -39.55 -25.07
C ALA A 102 14.21 -38.11 -24.92
N ASN A 103 13.56 -37.79 -23.80
CA ASN A 103 12.93 -36.48 -23.55
C ASN A 103 13.86 -35.49 -22.82
N LEU A 104 15.09 -35.92 -22.51
CA LEU A 104 16.08 -35.09 -21.83
C LEU A 104 16.67 -34.05 -22.77
N THR A 105 16.69 -32.81 -22.29
CA THR A 105 17.23 -31.65 -23.01
C THR A 105 18.51 -31.15 -22.32
N GLN A 106 19.15 -30.15 -22.91
CA GLN A 106 20.31 -29.44 -22.35
C GLN A 106 20.06 -28.91 -20.93
N ALA A 107 18.80 -28.65 -20.57
CA ALA A 107 18.40 -28.17 -19.25
C ALA A 107 18.81 -29.10 -18.10
N ALA A 108 18.94 -30.42 -18.34
CA ALA A 108 19.41 -31.37 -17.34
C ALA A 108 20.88 -31.11 -16.96
N ASP A 109 21.75 -30.93 -17.96
CA ASP A 109 23.16 -30.61 -17.73
C ASP A 109 23.31 -29.23 -17.05
N ILE A 110 22.45 -28.26 -17.38
CA ILE A 110 22.42 -26.94 -16.72
C ILE A 110 22.08 -27.06 -15.23
N TYR A 111 21.16 -27.94 -14.86
CA TYR A 111 20.87 -28.22 -13.45
C TYR A 111 22.09 -28.79 -12.73
N SER A 112 22.74 -29.79 -13.32
CA SER A 112 23.96 -30.39 -12.75
C SER A 112 25.08 -29.37 -12.58
N LEU A 113 25.30 -28.48 -13.56
CA LEU A 113 26.24 -27.36 -13.43
C LEU A 113 25.89 -26.43 -12.26
N GLY A 114 24.61 -26.12 -12.09
CA GLY A 114 24.12 -25.36 -10.94
C GLY A 114 24.36 -26.03 -9.60
N ALA A 115 24.15 -27.35 -9.53
CA ALA A 115 24.39 -28.14 -8.32
C ALA A 115 25.88 -28.24 -7.99
N ILE A 116 26.75 -28.35 -8.99
CA ILE A 116 28.22 -28.30 -8.82
C ILE A 116 28.66 -26.93 -8.31
N LEU A 117 28.17 -25.84 -8.91
CA LEU A 117 28.49 -24.48 -8.46
C LEU A 117 28.02 -24.26 -7.01
N PHE A 118 26.82 -24.74 -6.67
CA PHE A 118 26.30 -24.69 -5.30
C PHE A 118 27.19 -25.47 -4.32
N ASP A 119 27.63 -26.67 -4.70
CA ASP A 119 28.54 -27.49 -3.87
C ASP A 119 29.91 -26.82 -3.67
N LEU A 120 30.49 -26.25 -4.73
CA LEU A 120 31.75 -25.51 -4.61
C LEU A 120 31.66 -24.35 -3.63
N LEU A 121 30.51 -23.65 -3.60
CA LEU A 121 30.32 -22.47 -2.75
C LEU A 121 29.95 -22.83 -1.31
N THR A 122 29.15 -23.88 -1.10
CA THR A 122 28.57 -24.22 0.21
C THR A 122 29.20 -25.44 0.88
N GLY A 123 29.92 -26.26 0.10
CA GLY A 123 30.53 -27.51 0.53
C GLY A 123 29.61 -28.72 0.59
N ARG A 124 28.39 -28.59 0.07
CA ARG A 124 27.46 -29.70 -0.11
C ARG A 124 26.56 -29.44 -1.33
N PRO A 125 26.03 -30.49 -2.00
CA PRO A 125 25.01 -30.32 -3.02
C PRO A 125 23.71 -29.71 -2.44
N PRO A 126 22.84 -29.14 -3.30
CA PRO A 126 21.64 -28.41 -2.86
C PRO A 126 20.66 -29.27 -2.06
N PHE A 127 20.55 -30.56 -2.39
CA PHE A 127 19.68 -31.51 -1.71
C PHE A 127 20.48 -32.70 -1.19
N LEU A 128 20.15 -33.14 0.02
CA LEU A 128 20.76 -34.27 0.71
C LEU A 128 19.65 -35.14 1.30
N GLY A 129 19.86 -36.45 1.34
CA GLY A 129 18.84 -37.39 1.78
C GLY A 129 19.43 -38.76 2.08
N ALA A 130 18.65 -39.58 2.79
CA ALA A 130 19.08 -40.91 3.22
C ALA A 130 19.29 -41.88 2.04
N ASN A 131 18.68 -41.61 0.88
CA ASN A 131 18.89 -42.36 -0.35
C ASN A 131 18.68 -41.47 -1.59
N ALA A 132 19.14 -41.91 -2.76
CA ALA A 132 19.06 -41.12 -3.99
C ALA A 132 17.64 -40.72 -4.38
N LEU A 133 16.66 -41.62 -4.22
CA LEU A 133 15.26 -41.33 -4.53
C LEU A 133 14.71 -40.20 -3.65
N SER A 134 15.10 -40.15 -2.37
CA SER A 134 14.73 -39.08 -1.45
C SER A 134 15.33 -37.73 -1.85
N VAL A 135 16.56 -37.71 -2.40
CA VAL A 135 17.24 -36.50 -2.89
C VAL A 135 16.53 -35.97 -4.14
N ILE A 136 16.23 -36.84 -5.08
CA ILE A 136 15.52 -36.49 -6.33
C ILE A 136 14.11 -35.99 -6.04
N ARG A 137 13.40 -36.66 -5.13
CA ARG A 137 12.07 -36.22 -4.68
C ARG A 137 12.13 -34.84 -4.02
N GLN A 138 13.13 -34.59 -3.17
CA GLN A 138 13.33 -33.24 -2.62
C GLN A 138 13.59 -32.22 -3.73
N ALA A 139 14.37 -32.56 -4.75
CA ALA A 139 14.62 -31.68 -5.88
C ALA A 139 13.36 -31.40 -6.73
N SER A 140 12.40 -32.32 -6.83
CA SER A 140 11.11 -32.10 -7.53
C SER A 140 10.06 -31.37 -6.67
N GLU A 141 10.05 -31.61 -5.36
CA GLU A 141 9.02 -31.11 -4.44
C GLU A 141 9.42 -29.83 -3.66
N THR A 142 10.72 -29.60 -3.48
CA THR A 142 11.27 -28.51 -2.63
C THR A 142 12.12 -27.53 -3.44
N SER A 143 12.09 -26.25 -3.06
CA SER A 143 12.90 -25.22 -3.75
C SER A 143 14.33 -25.30 -3.22
N ALA A 144 15.31 -25.06 -4.10
CA ALA A 144 16.71 -25.10 -3.69
C ALA A 144 16.98 -24.15 -2.51
N PRO A 145 17.80 -24.55 -1.52
CA PRO A 145 18.18 -23.67 -0.42
C PRO A 145 18.85 -22.39 -0.94
N LYS A 146 18.68 -21.28 -0.22
CA LYS A 146 19.37 -20.03 -0.57
C LYS A 146 20.85 -20.13 -0.18
N LEU A 147 21.76 -19.70 -1.06
CA LEU A 147 23.20 -19.69 -0.76
C LEU A 147 23.50 -18.96 0.56
N ARG A 148 22.88 -17.79 0.77
CA ARG A 148 23.08 -16.97 1.99
C ARG A 148 22.59 -17.63 3.28
N SER A 149 21.76 -18.67 3.20
CA SER A 149 21.32 -19.42 4.39
C SER A 149 22.34 -20.43 4.87
N LEU A 150 23.40 -20.71 4.08
CA LEU A 150 24.40 -21.74 4.34
C LEU A 150 25.84 -21.21 4.44
N GLY A 151 26.03 -19.89 4.29
CA GLY A 151 27.33 -19.24 4.44
C GLY A 151 27.22 -17.71 4.46
N HIS A 152 28.08 -17.06 5.24
CA HIS A 152 28.21 -15.60 5.27
C HIS A 152 29.12 -15.15 4.11
N SER A 153 28.66 -14.19 3.29
CA SER A 153 29.37 -13.58 2.14
C SER A 153 29.14 -14.23 0.77
N HIS A 154 27.88 -14.40 0.37
CA HIS A 154 27.56 -14.70 -1.03
C HIS A 154 26.75 -13.57 -1.67
N ASP A 155 27.28 -13.09 -2.79
CA ASP A 155 26.70 -12.06 -3.65
C ASP A 155 25.29 -12.46 -4.12
N ARG A 156 24.38 -11.49 -4.16
CA ARG A 156 22.99 -11.68 -4.60
C ARG A 156 22.90 -12.17 -6.04
N ASP A 157 23.82 -11.75 -6.89
CA ASP A 157 23.85 -12.13 -8.30
C ASP A 157 24.27 -13.60 -8.45
N LEU A 158 25.27 -14.04 -7.68
CA LEU A 158 25.68 -15.44 -7.67
C LEU A 158 24.60 -16.38 -7.09
N GLU A 159 23.84 -15.92 -6.08
CA GLU A 159 22.64 -16.62 -5.59
C GLU A 159 21.58 -16.73 -6.70
N THR A 160 21.37 -15.66 -7.46
CA THR A 160 20.39 -15.64 -8.56
C THR A 160 20.80 -16.60 -9.69
N ILE A 161 22.09 -16.64 -10.05
CA ILE A 161 22.64 -17.57 -11.05
C ILE A 161 22.42 -19.02 -10.60
N CYS A 162 22.77 -19.36 -9.36
CA CYS A 162 22.60 -20.72 -8.82
C CYS A 162 21.12 -21.12 -8.77
N ALA A 163 20.27 -20.24 -8.24
CA ALA A 163 18.84 -20.48 -8.11
C ALA A 163 18.19 -20.72 -9.48
N ARG A 164 18.60 -19.98 -10.51
CA ARG A 164 18.08 -20.15 -11.87
C ARG A 164 18.45 -21.50 -12.48
N CYS A 165 19.67 -21.99 -12.24
CA CYS A 165 20.06 -23.33 -12.69
C CYS A 165 19.26 -24.43 -11.98
N LEU A 166 18.97 -24.23 -10.69
CA LEU A 166 18.29 -25.19 -9.82
C LEU A 166 16.75 -25.08 -9.86
N GLU A 167 16.19 -24.36 -10.83
CA GLU A 167 14.74 -24.31 -11.03
C GLU A 167 14.19 -25.70 -11.36
N ARG A 168 13.03 -26.03 -10.79
CA ARG A 168 12.45 -27.37 -10.96
C ARG A 168 11.91 -27.58 -12.37
N ASP A 169 11.30 -26.54 -12.94
CA ASP A 169 10.85 -26.54 -14.32
C ASP A 169 12.06 -26.36 -15.24
N PRO A 170 12.39 -27.35 -16.10
CA PRO A 170 13.53 -27.25 -17.01
C PRO A 170 13.45 -26.02 -17.93
N LYS A 171 12.25 -25.54 -18.27
CA LYS A 171 12.05 -24.36 -19.12
C LYS A 171 12.32 -23.03 -18.40
N ALA A 172 12.38 -23.04 -17.07
CA ALA A 172 12.67 -21.86 -16.26
C ALA A 172 14.17 -21.65 -16.02
N ARG A 173 15.01 -22.65 -16.35
CA ARG A 173 16.47 -22.58 -16.27
C ARG A 173 17.04 -21.68 -17.38
N TYR A 174 18.37 -21.60 -17.47
CA TYR A 174 19.02 -21.00 -18.63
C TYR A 174 18.65 -21.79 -19.90
N GLN A 175 18.56 -21.11 -21.04
CA GLN A 175 18.21 -21.78 -22.31
C GLN A 175 19.39 -22.61 -22.83
N SER A 176 20.62 -22.17 -22.54
CA SER A 176 21.87 -22.83 -22.93
C SER A 176 22.89 -22.80 -21.79
N ALA A 177 23.90 -23.67 -21.84
CA ALA A 177 25.03 -23.61 -20.92
C ALA A 177 25.90 -22.35 -21.20
N GLY A 178 25.88 -21.86 -22.44
CA GLY A 178 26.50 -20.59 -22.83
C GLY A 178 25.91 -19.37 -22.13
N ASP A 179 24.59 -19.34 -21.89
CA ASP A 179 23.94 -18.25 -21.13
C ASP A 179 24.40 -18.24 -19.67
N LEU A 180 24.52 -19.42 -19.05
CA LEU A 180 25.07 -19.57 -17.70
C LEU A 180 26.51 -19.05 -17.64
N ALA A 181 27.37 -19.47 -18.59
CA ALA A 181 28.74 -18.98 -18.66
C ALA A 181 28.80 -17.45 -18.78
N THR A 182 27.93 -16.87 -19.61
CA THR A 182 27.85 -15.43 -19.85
C THR A 182 27.48 -14.65 -18.59
N ASP A 183 26.56 -15.16 -17.77
CA ASP A 183 26.20 -14.50 -16.50
C ASP A 183 27.29 -14.65 -15.43
N LEU A 184 28.00 -15.79 -15.39
CA LEU A 184 29.18 -15.95 -14.53
C LEU A 184 30.32 -15.00 -14.92
N GLU A 185 30.60 -14.85 -16.22
CA GLU A 185 31.58 -13.90 -16.77
C GLU A 185 31.20 -12.45 -16.43
N ARG A 186 29.92 -12.07 -16.60
CA ARG A 186 29.42 -10.74 -16.21
C ARG A 186 29.65 -10.47 -14.72
N TRP A 187 29.31 -11.43 -13.87
CA TRP A 187 29.52 -11.30 -12.43
C TRP A 187 31.01 -11.16 -12.09
N LEU A 188 31.89 -11.92 -12.76
CA LEU A 188 33.34 -11.80 -12.58
C LEU A 188 33.87 -10.41 -12.96
N ASP A 189 33.33 -9.83 -14.03
CA ASP A 189 33.68 -8.49 -14.51
C ASP A 189 33.01 -7.34 -13.73
N GLY A 190 32.17 -7.65 -12.73
CA GLY A 190 31.40 -6.63 -12.00
C GLY A 190 30.28 -5.98 -12.83
N ARG A 191 29.85 -6.64 -13.91
CA ARG A 191 28.75 -6.20 -14.77
C ARG A 191 27.42 -6.80 -14.30
N PRO A 192 26.28 -6.11 -14.46
CA PRO A 192 24.98 -6.66 -14.13
C PRO A 192 24.67 -7.96 -14.89
N ILE A 193 24.20 -8.98 -14.17
CA ILE A 193 23.78 -10.26 -14.75
C ILE A 193 22.51 -10.10 -15.61
N LEU A 194 22.35 -10.93 -16.64
CA LEU A 194 21.15 -10.95 -17.49
C LEU A 194 19.99 -11.70 -16.83
N ALA A 195 20.28 -12.62 -15.91
CA ALA A 195 19.29 -13.29 -15.12
C ALA A 195 18.57 -12.35 -14.15
N ARG A 196 17.48 -11.74 -14.64
CA ARG A 196 16.56 -10.97 -13.79
C ARG A 196 15.88 -11.89 -12.77
N PRO A 197 15.80 -11.51 -11.48
CA PRO A 197 15.02 -12.26 -10.50
C PRO A 197 13.56 -12.33 -10.96
N VAL A 198 12.95 -13.51 -10.82
CA VAL A 198 11.54 -13.73 -11.21
C VAL A 198 10.67 -12.70 -10.52
N SER A 199 10.06 -11.80 -11.29
CA SER A 199 9.28 -10.68 -10.76
C SER A 199 8.08 -11.21 -9.93
N PRO A 200 7.68 -10.50 -8.86
CA PRO A 200 6.50 -10.86 -8.08
C PRO A 200 5.25 -11.21 -8.92
N PRO A 201 4.90 -10.47 -10.00
CA PRO A 201 3.76 -10.83 -10.85
C PRO A 201 3.96 -12.14 -11.63
N ALA A 202 5.17 -12.46 -12.09
CA ALA A 202 5.45 -13.73 -12.76
C ALA A 202 5.35 -14.92 -11.80
N ARG A 203 5.69 -14.74 -10.52
CA ARG A 203 5.53 -15.75 -9.47
C ARG A 203 4.05 -16.03 -9.19
N ILE A 204 3.23 -14.99 -9.09
CA ILE A 204 1.77 -15.08 -8.89
C ILE A 204 1.11 -15.78 -10.09
N TRP A 205 1.50 -15.44 -11.32
CA TRP A 205 0.98 -16.08 -12.52
C TRP A 205 1.34 -17.59 -12.62
N ARG A 206 2.59 -17.95 -12.26
CA ARG A 206 3.00 -19.36 -12.20
C ARG A 206 2.29 -20.14 -11.10
N TRP A 207 2.06 -19.54 -9.93
CA TRP A 207 1.30 -20.15 -8.84
C TRP A 207 -0.18 -20.34 -9.21
N SER A 208 -0.75 -19.37 -9.93
CA SER A 208 -2.12 -19.39 -10.46
C SER A 208 -2.36 -20.55 -11.42
N ARG A 209 -1.45 -20.78 -12.38
CA ARG A 209 -1.51 -21.93 -13.29
C ARG A 209 -1.36 -23.29 -12.61
N ARG A 210 -0.76 -23.35 -11.41
CA ARG A 210 -0.52 -24.59 -10.65
C ARG A 210 -1.67 -24.96 -9.72
N ASN A 211 -2.55 -24.03 -9.38
CA ASN A 211 -3.65 -24.25 -8.45
C ASN A 211 -5.01 -23.82 -9.04
N PRO A 212 -5.46 -24.44 -10.14
CA PRO A 212 -6.70 -24.04 -10.81
C PRO A 212 -7.93 -24.18 -9.90
N LYS A 213 -7.93 -25.17 -8.99
CA LYS A 213 -9.01 -25.39 -8.03
C LYS A 213 -9.11 -24.26 -7.00
N LEU A 214 -7.99 -23.77 -6.46
CA LEU A 214 -8.00 -22.67 -5.48
C LEU A 214 -8.41 -21.34 -6.11
N ILE A 215 -8.05 -21.10 -7.37
CA ILE A 215 -8.53 -19.92 -8.11
C ILE A 215 -10.01 -20.05 -8.44
N ALA A 216 -10.46 -21.22 -8.87
CA ALA A 216 -11.89 -21.46 -9.11
C ALA A 216 -12.70 -21.25 -7.82
N THR A 217 -12.22 -21.74 -6.68
CA THR A 217 -12.87 -21.51 -5.37
C THR A 217 -12.81 -20.03 -4.98
N GLY A 218 -11.67 -19.36 -5.13
CA GLY A 218 -11.54 -17.94 -4.82
C GLY A 218 -12.43 -17.05 -5.70
N ALA A 219 -12.49 -17.34 -7.00
CA ALA A 219 -13.37 -16.67 -7.95
C ALA A 219 -14.84 -16.98 -7.66
N ALA A 220 -15.18 -18.22 -7.31
CA ALA A 220 -16.52 -18.59 -6.89
C ALA A 220 -16.93 -17.88 -5.60
N CYS A 221 -16.04 -17.78 -4.60
CA CYS A 221 -16.29 -17.02 -3.36
C CYS A 221 -16.45 -15.52 -3.63
N LEU A 222 -15.65 -14.95 -4.56
CA LEU A 222 -15.78 -13.56 -4.98
C LEU A 222 -17.10 -13.31 -5.72
N LEU A 223 -17.48 -14.20 -6.64
CA LEU A 223 -18.75 -14.12 -7.35
C LEU A 223 -19.94 -14.35 -6.41
N PHE A 224 -19.81 -15.24 -5.44
CA PHE A 224 -20.83 -15.50 -4.43
C PHE A 224 -20.95 -14.32 -3.46
N GLY A 225 -19.83 -13.73 -3.03
CA GLY A 225 -19.80 -12.49 -2.26
C GLY A 225 -20.41 -11.32 -3.02
N ALA A 226 -20.08 -11.16 -4.31
CA ALA A 226 -20.69 -10.15 -5.18
C ALA A 226 -22.18 -10.40 -5.41
N ALA A 227 -22.60 -11.66 -5.55
CA ALA A 227 -24.00 -12.05 -5.67
C ALA A 227 -24.76 -11.83 -4.37
N ILE A 228 -24.17 -12.09 -3.20
CA ILE A 228 -24.71 -11.73 -1.89
C ILE A 228 -24.85 -10.21 -1.79
N ILE A 229 -23.81 -9.44 -2.10
CA ILE A 229 -23.87 -7.98 -2.08
C ILE A 229 -24.94 -7.44 -3.03
N TRP A 230 -25.09 -8.04 -4.22
CA TRP A 230 -26.10 -7.65 -5.20
C TRP A 230 -27.52 -8.05 -4.77
N PHE A 231 -27.70 -9.25 -4.22
CA PHE A 231 -28.98 -9.79 -3.75
C PHE A 231 -29.46 -9.06 -2.50
N PHE A 232 -28.55 -8.80 -1.56
CA PHE A 232 -28.79 -8.02 -0.35
C PHE A 232 -28.57 -6.53 -0.55
N ARG A 233 -28.36 -6.01 -1.77
CA ARG A 233 -28.08 -4.57 -1.99
C ARG A 233 -29.17 -3.66 -1.39
N GLY A 234 -30.42 -4.13 -1.35
CA GLY A 234 -31.54 -3.41 -0.75
C GLY A 234 -31.60 -3.46 0.77
N GLU A 235 -30.97 -4.45 1.41
CA GLU A 235 -30.80 -4.54 2.88
C GLU A 235 -29.46 -3.96 3.34
N LEU A 236 -28.39 -4.11 2.55
CA LEU A 236 -27.08 -3.49 2.77
C LEU A 236 -27.16 -1.96 2.65
N ALA A 237 -28.00 -1.44 1.74
CA ALA A 237 -28.33 -0.02 1.67
C ALA A 237 -29.17 0.48 2.85
N LYS A 238 -29.82 -0.40 3.61
CA LYS A 238 -30.47 -0.07 4.89
C LYS A 238 -29.50 -0.15 6.08
N LEU A 239 -28.43 -0.95 5.97
CA LEU A 239 -27.40 -1.14 7.00
C LEU A 239 -26.25 -0.13 6.92
N LEU A 240 -26.06 0.53 5.77
CA LEU A 240 -25.21 1.71 5.61
C LEU A 240 -26.09 2.94 5.40
N PRO A 241 -26.62 3.55 6.46
CA PRO A 241 -27.20 4.87 6.31
C PRO A 241 -26.03 5.83 6.03
N VAL A 242 -25.79 6.15 4.76
CA VAL A 242 -25.38 7.53 4.48
C VAL A 242 -26.64 8.33 4.76
N GLU A 243 -26.88 8.65 6.03
CA GLU A 243 -27.92 9.60 6.39
C GLU A 243 -27.61 10.87 5.60
N PRO A 244 -28.47 11.27 4.64
CA PRO A 244 -28.39 12.62 4.13
C PRO A 244 -28.77 13.44 5.35
N LEU A 245 -27.80 14.15 5.92
CA LEU A 245 -27.98 14.88 7.18
C LEU A 245 -29.26 15.67 7.10
N ASP A 246 -30.30 15.24 7.81
CA ASP A 246 -31.64 15.82 7.69
C ASP A 246 -31.63 17.33 7.99
N LYS A 247 -30.56 17.80 8.65
CA LYS A 247 -30.23 19.20 8.92
C LYS A 247 -29.02 19.67 8.10
N SER A 248 -29.13 19.65 6.78
CA SER A 248 -28.12 20.21 5.87
C SER A 248 -28.73 21.09 4.78
N ILE A 249 -28.01 22.15 4.42
CA ILE A 249 -28.46 23.18 3.48
C ILE A 249 -27.33 23.68 2.58
N ALA A 250 -27.64 23.90 1.30
CA ALA A 250 -26.82 24.72 0.40
C ALA A 250 -27.56 26.01 0.05
N VAL A 251 -26.85 27.14 0.00
CA VAL A 251 -27.41 28.44 -0.41
C VAL A 251 -26.90 28.74 -1.81
N LEU A 252 -27.78 28.65 -2.80
CA LEU A 252 -27.44 28.95 -4.19
C LEU A 252 -27.39 30.47 -4.43
N PRO A 253 -26.60 30.93 -5.42
CA PRO A 253 -26.60 32.33 -5.81
C PRO A 253 -27.99 32.78 -6.26
N PHE A 254 -28.50 33.84 -5.65
CA PHE A 254 -29.79 34.42 -6.01
C PHE A 254 -29.73 34.93 -7.46
N VAL A 255 -30.85 34.77 -8.18
CA VAL A 255 -30.93 35.15 -9.59
C VAL A 255 -31.45 36.58 -9.74
N ASN A 256 -30.76 37.41 -10.52
CA ASN A 256 -31.24 38.74 -10.86
C ASN A 256 -32.34 38.67 -11.94
N LEU A 257 -33.57 39.05 -11.59
CA LEU A 257 -34.74 39.14 -12.48
C LEU A 257 -35.14 40.61 -12.79
N SER A 258 -34.22 41.55 -12.56
CA SER A 258 -34.38 42.97 -12.90
C SER A 258 -34.16 43.23 -14.39
N GLN A 259 -34.74 44.29 -14.93
CA GLN A 259 -34.54 44.68 -16.34
C GLN A 259 -33.10 45.17 -16.62
N VAL A 260 -32.43 45.71 -15.60
CA VAL A 260 -31.02 46.13 -15.66
C VAL A 260 -30.15 45.03 -15.03
N LYS A 261 -29.19 44.51 -15.80
CA LYS A 261 -28.32 43.38 -15.39
C LYS A 261 -27.11 43.79 -14.54
N ASP A 262 -27.11 44.99 -13.94
CA ASP A 262 -25.95 45.57 -13.24
C ASP A 262 -25.85 45.18 -11.75
N GLN A 263 -26.69 44.26 -11.26
CA GLN A 263 -26.87 44.00 -9.81
C GLN A 263 -26.50 42.57 -9.39
N GLU A 264 -25.67 41.91 -10.18
CA GLU A 264 -25.21 40.56 -9.87
C GLU A 264 -24.42 40.52 -8.55
N TYR A 265 -23.67 41.59 -8.25
CA TYR A 265 -22.96 41.77 -6.98
C TYR A 265 -23.90 41.78 -5.76
N PHE A 266 -25.10 42.32 -5.89
CA PHE A 266 -26.08 42.40 -4.81
C PHE A 266 -26.73 41.05 -4.54
N CYS A 267 -27.02 40.29 -5.59
CA CYS A 267 -27.54 38.92 -5.47
C CYS A 267 -26.51 37.99 -4.82
N ASP A 268 -25.25 38.08 -5.26
CA ASP A 268 -24.13 37.33 -4.69
C ASP A 268 -23.90 37.70 -3.22
N GLY A 269 -23.98 38.99 -2.87
CA GLY A 269 -23.80 39.49 -1.51
C GLY A 269 -24.86 38.97 -0.53
N ILE A 270 -26.14 39.02 -0.91
CA ILE A 270 -27.24 38.45 -0.10
C ILE A 270 -27.03 36.96 0.12
N SER A 271 -26.69 36.23 -0.95
CA SER A 271 -26.51 34.77 -0.88
C SER A 271 -25.34 34.39 0.05
N GLU A 272 -24.26 35.15 0.00
CA GLU A 272 -23.09 34.99 0.87
C GLU A 272 -23.43 35.24 2.33
N GLU A 273 -24.10 36.34 2.62
CA GLU A 273 -24.42 36.71 3.99
C GLU A 273 -25.45 35.76 4.63
N ILE A 274 -26.42 35.26 3.85
CA ILE A 274 -27.34 34.21 4.31
C ILE A 274 -26.57 32.92 4.59
N LEU A 275 -25.65 32.52 3.72
CA LEU A 275 -24.79 31.34 3.92
C LEU A 275 -24.00 31.48 5.23
N GLU A 276 -23.37 32.62 5.46
CA GLU A 276 -22.62 32.90 6.69
C GLU A 276 -23.52 32.94 7.94
N GLY A 277 -24.73 33.48 7.82
CA GLY A 277 -25.71 33.52 8.90
C GLY A 277 -26.22 32.13 9.28
N LEU A 278 -26.48 31.27 8.30
CA LEU A 278 -26.90 29.89 8.51
C LEU A 278 -25.76 29.01 9.03
N ALA A 279 -24.52 29.28 8.63
CA ALA A 279 -23.35 28.53 9.11
C ALA A 279 -23.12 28.65 10.62
N LYS A 280 -23.71 29.67 11.25
CA LYS A 280 -23.69 29.91 12.71
C LYS A 280 -24.84 29.19 13.46
N VAL A 281 -25.70 28.45 12.76
CA VAL A 281 -26.83 27.76 13.38
C VAL A 281 -26.41 26.37 13.86
N ASP A 282 -26.48 26.15 15.17
CA ASP A 282 -26.10 24.88 15.78
C ASP A 282 -26.92 23.71 15.23
N GLY A 283 -26.22 22.64 14.85
CA GLY A 283 -26.82 21.44 14.29
C GLY A 283 -27.28 21.56 12.83
N LEU A 284 -27.06 22.71 12.16
CA LEU A 284 -27.28 22.88 10.73
C LEU A 284 -25.96 22.84 9.97
N ARG A 285 -25.81 21.88 9.04
CA ARG A 285 -24.63 21.80 8.18
C ARG A 285 -24.84 22.64 6.93
N VAL A 286 -23.97 23.61 6.71
CA VAL A 286 -24.05 24.52 5.56
C VAL A 286 -22.91 24.23 4.59
N VAL A 287 -23.24 24.11 3.30
CA VAL A 287 -22.23 23.92 2.26
C VAL A 287 -21.45 25.21 2.03
N GLY A 288 -20.12 25.09 1.97
CA GLY A 288 -19.21 26.22 1.78
C GLY A 288 -19.45 26.97 0.46
N ARG A 289 -19.13 28.26 0.48
CA ARG A 289 -19.34 29.22 -0.62
C ARG A 289 -18.87 28.70 -1.97
N THR A 290 -17.64 28.22 -2.09
CA THR A 290 -17.04 27.76 -3.36
C THR A 290 -17.86 26.64 -4.02
N SER A 291 -18.38 25.71 -3.22
CA SER A 291 -19.17 24.59 -3.72
C SER A 291 -20.57 25.03 -4.12
N SER A 292 -21.24 25.86 -3.32
CA SER A 292 -22.57 26.38 -3.63
C SER A 292 -22.56 27.31 -4.86
N PHE A 293 -21.56 28.17 -4.99
CA PHE A 293 -21.42 29.11 -6.11
C PHE A 293 -20.93 28.44 -7.40
N SER A 294 -20.46 27.18 -7.35
CA SER A 294 -20.12 26.42 -8.56
C SER A 294 -21.33 26.11 -9.45
N PHE A 295 -22.54 26.27 -8.93
CA PHE A 295 -23.81 26.13 -9.66
C PHE A 295 -24.29 27.44 -10.29
N LYS A 296 -23.57 28.55 -10.10
CA LYS A 296 -23.91 29.83 -10.70
C LYS A 296 -23.96 29.70 -12.23
N GLY A 297 -25.08 30.10 -12.84
CA GLY A 297 -25.28 30.03 -14.28
C GLY A 297 -25.48 28.61 -14.85
N LYS A 298 -25.57 27.58 -14.00
CA LYS A 298 -25.94 26.22 -14.41
C LYS A 298 -27.44 26.02 -14.22
N ASN A 299 -28.11 25.43 -15.21
CA ASN A 299 -29.50 24.98 -15.08
C ASN A 299 -29.52 23.57 -14.45
N ALA A 300 -29.01 23.44 -13.23
CA ALA A 300 -29.07 22.19 -12.48
C ALA A 300 -30.40 22.09 -11.72
N ASN A 301 -31.02 20.91 -11.72
CA ASN A 301 -32.21 20.68 -10.90
C ASN A 301 -31.79 20.55 -9.41
N VAL A 302 -32.62 20.99 -8.48
CA VAL A 302 -32.38 20.93 -7.02
C VAL A 302 -32.02 19.52 -6.54
N SER A 303 -32.55 18.46 -7.17
CA SER A 303 -32.18 17.07 -6.87
C SER A 303 -30.73 16.73 -7.25
N GLU A 304 -30.22 17.32 -8.32
CA GLU A 304 -28.82 17.15 -8.76
C GLU A 304 -27.88 17.91 -7.81
N VAL A 305 -28.24 19.14 -7.46
CA VAL A 305 -27.52 19.96 -6.46
C VAL A 305 -27.42 19.22 -5.14
N GLY A 306 -28.53 18.63 -4.65
CA GLY A 306 -28.55 17.87 -3.41
C GLY A 306 -27.67 16.62 -3.42
N LYS A 307 -27.57 15.94 -4.56
CA LYS A 307 -26.68 14.76 -4.72
C LYS A 307 -25.21 15.16 -4.78
N GLU A 308 -24.89 16.18 -5.56
CA GLU A 308 -23.51 16.62 -5.79
C GLU A 308 -22.92 17.30 -4.54
N LEU A 309 -23.73 18.07 -3.81
CA LEU A 309 -23.33 18.74 -2.57
C LEU A 309 -23.62 17.94 -1.30
N ASN A 310 -24.29 16.78 -1.43
CA ASN A 310 -24.72 15.93 -0.32
C ASN A 310 -25.52 16.68 0.77
N VAL A 311 -26.58 17.38 0.35
CA VAL A 311 -27.47 18.16 1.24
C VAL A 311 -28.93 17.75 1.12
N ALA A 312 -29.66 17.86 2.23
CA ALA A 312 -31.09 17.57 2.33
C ALA A 312 -31.98 18.72 1.82
N ASN A 313 -31.50 19.97 1.92
CA ASN A 313 -32.25 21.16 1.54
C ASN A 313 -31.38 22.12 0.72
N VAL A 314 -32.03 22.90 -0.14
CA VAL A 314 -31.40 23.97 -0.92
C VAL A 314 -32.23 25.24 -0.72
N LEU A 315 -31.54 26.34 -0.45
CA LEU A 315 -32.10 27.69 -0.48
C LEU A 315 -31.75 28.31 -1.83
N GLU A 316 -32.76 28.73 -2.56
CA GLU A 316 -32.62 29.52 -3.77
C GLU A 316 -33.50 30.77 -3.67
N GLY A 317 -33.28 31.70 -4.58
CA GLY A 317 -34.08 32.90 -4.60
C GLY A 317 -33.81 33.80 -5.79
N SER A 318 -34.62 34.84 -5.88
CA SER A 318 -34.52 35.82 -6.94
C SER A 318 -34.66 37.23 -6.39
N VAL A 319 -33.95 38.16 -7.04
CA VAL A 319 -33.99 39.58 -6.73
C VAL A 319 -34.53 40.31 -7.95
N ARG A 320 -35.58 41.10 -7.76
CA ARG A 320 -36.12 42.01 -8.76
C ARG A 320 -36.17 43.42 -8.21
N ARG A 321 -35.51 44.35 -8.88
CA ARG A 321 -35.59 45.78 -8.59
C ARG A 321 -36.50 46.47 -9.60
N ASP A 322 -37.39 47.32 -9.09
CA ASP A 322 -38.23 48.22 -9.86
C ASP A 322 -38.09 49.64 -9.29
N GLY A 323 -37.31 50.49 -9.96
CA GLY A 323 -36.95 51.83 -9.49
C GLY A 323 -36.29 51.82 -8.10
N ASN A 324 -37.01 52.35 -7.10
CA ASN A 324 -36.57 52.43 -5.70
C ASN A 324 -37.01 51.25 -4.83
N ARG A 325 -37.66 50.22 -5.39
CA ARG A 325 -38.13 49.06 -4.63
C ARG A 325 -37.38 47.81 -5.04
N VAL A 326 -37.04 46.99 -4.06
CA VAL A 326 -36.46 45.66 -4.26
C VAL A 326 -37.43 44.63 -3.72
N ARG A 327 -37.74 43.64 -4.57
CA ARG A 327 -38.48 42.45 -4.23
C ARG A 327 -37.51 41.27 -4.23
N ILE A 328 -37.42 40.58 -3.10
CA ILE A 328 -36.58 39.39 -2.94
C ILE A 328 -37.49 38.23 -2.60
N THR A 329 -37.45 37.18 -3.41
CA THR A 329 -38.16 35.93 -3.13
C THR A 329 -37.12 34.89 -2.76
N ALA A 330 -37.29 34.23 -1.62
CA ALA A 330 -36.41 33.18 -1.13
C ALA A 330 -37.22 31.91 -0.87
N GLU A 331 -36.71 30.76 -1.29
CA GLU A 331 -37.40 29.49 -1.24
C GLU A 331 -36.49 28.38 -0.75
N LEU A 332 -36.99 27.62 0.23
CA LEU A 332 -36.34 26.44 0.76
C LEU A 332 -36.97 25.20 0.13
N ILE A 333 -36.17 24.39 -0.54
CA ILE A 333 -36.62 23.21 -1.28
C ILE A 333 -35.94 21.97 -0.73
N ASN A 334 -36.71 20.90 -0.55
CA ASN A 334 -36.16 19.60 -0.17
C ASN A 334 -35.58 18.88 -1.40
N THR A 335 -34.32 18.46 -1.32
CA THR A 335 -33.59 17.91 -2.48
C THR A 335 -34.03 16.49 -2.86
N ARG A 336 -34.63 15.75 -1.92
CA ARG A 336 -35.07 14.37 -2.16
C ARG A 336 -36.32 14.31 -3.01
N ASN A 337 -37.26 15.22 -2.78
CA ASN A 337 -38.59 15.18 -3.38
C ASN A 337 -38.95 16.42 -4.20
N GLY A 338 -38.12 17.46 -4.19
CA GLY A 338 -38.30 18.70 -4.95
C GLY A 338 -39.44 19.59 -4.45
N PHE A 339 -40.03 19.32 -3.28
CA PHE A 339 -41.10 20.14 -2.73
C PHE A 339 -40.55 21.36 -1.99
N HIS A 340 -41.23 22.50 -2.16
CA HIS A 340 -40.97 23.71 -1.39
C HIS A 340 -41.42 23.50 0.06
N LEU A 341 -40.48 23.66 0.99
CA LEU A 341 -40.71 23.61 2.44
C LEU A 341 -41.12 24.98 2.99
N TRP A 342 -40.63 26.05 2.37
CA TRP A 342 -40.92 27.43 2.73
C TRP A 342 -40.62 28.34 1.52
N SER A 343 -41.41 29.38 1.35
CA SER A 343 -41.19 30.45 0.37
C SER A 343 -41.71 31.74 0.96
N GLU A 344 -40.95 32.82 0.85
CA GLU A 344 -41.33 34.14 1.34
C GLU A 344 -40.82 35.23 0.40
N THR A 345 -41.58 36.32 0.33
CA THR A 345 -41.25 37.47 -0.50
C THR A 345 -41.12 38.73 0.35
N TYR A 346 -39.96 39.37 0.25
CA TYR A 346 -39.61 40.59 0.95
C TYR A 346 -39.63 41.77 -0.01
N GLU A 347 -40.45 42.77 0.28
CA GLU A 347 -40.47 44.04 -0.45
C GLU A 347 -39.93 45.15 0.44
N ARG A 348 -38.89 45.86 -0.03
CA ARG A 348 -38.26 46.96 0.69
C ARG A 348 -37.96 48.12 -0.24
N GLU A 349 -37.99 49.32 0.32
CA GLU A 349 -37.55 50.53 -0.34
C GLU A 349 -36.03 50.69 -0.17
N LEU A 350 -35.31 50.97 -1.26
CA LEU A 350 -33.86 51.16 -1.29
C LEU A 350 -33.47 52.49 -0.62
N LYS A 351 -33.34 52.48 0.70
CA LYS A 351 -32.71 53.58 1.47
C LYS A 351 -31.18 53.44 1.57
N GLY A 352 -30.65 52.33 1.04
CA GLY A 352 -29.25 51.94 1.01
C GLY A 352 -29.16 50.45 0.67
N VAL A 353 -28.23 50.05 -0.21
CA VAL A 353 -28.12 48.65 -0.66
C VAL A 353 -27.78 47.72 0.50
N PHE A 354 -26.86 48.13 1.38
CA PHE A 354 -26.40 47.34 2.53
C PHE A 354 -27.44 47.23 3.65
N THR A 355 -28.23 48.28 3.93
CA THR A 355 -29.26 48.20 4.98
C THR A 355 -30.39 47.24 4.60
N VAL A 356 -30.77 47.24 3.32
CA VAL A 356 -31.76 46.28 2.80
C VAL A 356 -31.21 44.86 2.81
N GLN A 357 -29.91 44.70 2.54
CA GLN A 357 -29.21 43.41 2.59
C GLN A 357 -29.25 42.81 4.00
N ASP A 358 -28.74 43.54 5.01
CA ASP A 358 -28.66 43.06 6.41
C ASP A 358 -30.05 42.69 6.97
N GLU A 359 -31.07 43.52 6.70
CA GLU A 359 -32.44 43.28 7.16
C GLU A 359 -33.04 42.01 6.56
N ILE A 360 -32.87 41.80 5.25
CA ILE A 360 -33.45 40.66 4.54
C ILE A 360 -32.68 39.39 4.90
N THR A 361 -31.34 39.44 4.96
CA THR A 361 -30.51 38.33 5.40
C THR A 361 -30.94 37.84 6.79
N ARG A 362 -31.11 38.76 7.75
CA ARG A 362 -31.55 38.41 9.11
C ARG A 362 -32.94 37.77 9.12
N ALA A 363 -33.89 38.35 8.38
CA ALA A 363 -35.25 37.82 8.29
C ALA A 363 -35.28 36.39 7.73
N ILE A 364 -34.51 36.11 6.67
CA ILE A 364 -34.42 34.79 6.06
C ILE A 364 -33.76 33.79 7.02
N VAL A 365 -32.63 34.16 7.63
CA VAL A 365 -31.91 33.29 8.57
C VAL A 365 -32.80 32.92 9.77
N ASP A 366 -33.54 33.89 10.33
CA ASP A 366 -34.40 33.64 11.49
C ASP A 366 -35.62 32.77 11.13
N ALA A 367 -36.22 32.98 9.95
CA ALA A 367 -37.28 32.11 9.44
C ALA A 367 -36.79 30.66 9.24
N LEU A 368 -35.61 30.51 8.66
CA LEU A 368 -35.00 29.20 8.37
C LEU A 368 -34.54 28.46 9.63
N LYS A 369 -34.05 29.15 10.66
CA LYS A 369 -33.76 28.54 11.97
C LYS A 369 -34.98 27.83 12.53
N VAL A 370 -36.15 28.47 12.50
CA VAL A 370 -37.39 27.89 13.02
C VAL A 370 -37.83 26.66 12.21
N LYS A 371 -37.66 26.70 10.88
CA LYS A 371 -38.09 25.63 9.97
C LYS A 371 -37.16 24.43 9.91
N LEU A 372 -35.84 24.65 9.96
CA LEU A 372 -34.82 23.62 9.81
C LEU A 372 -34.37 23.01 11.15
N ALA A 373 -34.54 23.73 12.26
CA ALA A 373 -34.04 23.31 13.57
C ALA A 373 -35.08 22.64 14.49
N GLY A 374 -36.30 22.37 14.00
CA GLY A 374 -37.40 21.64 14.66
C GLY A 374 -37.28 21.43 16.19
N ALA A 375 -38.01 22.24 16.96
CA ALA A 375 -38.26 22.14 18.41
C ALA A 375 -37.31 21.23 19.21
N LEU A 376 -36.14 21.76 19.60
CA LEU A 376 -35.31 21.13 20.63
C LEU A 376 -35.82 21.51 22.03
N PRO A 377 -35.87 20.56 22.99
CA PRO A 377 -36.02 20.91 24.38
C PRO A 377 -34.83 21.77 24.80
N ALA A 378 -35.11 22.84 25.55
CA ALA A 378 -34.07 23.64 26.18
C ALA A 378 -33.26 22.75 27.13
N GLN A 379 -32.02 22.46 26.76
CA GLN A 379 -30.94 22.02 27.65
C GLN A 379 -29.62 22.62 27.18
N PRO A 380 -28.69 22.84 28.11
CA PRO A 380 -28.03 24.13 28.29
C PRO A 380 -27.07 24.45 27.14
N GLN A 381 -27.01 25.75 26.80
CA GLN A 381 -26.02 26.36 25.92
C GLN A 381 -24.65 25.73 26.20
N SER A 382 -24.22 24.84 25.30
CA SER A 382 -22.82 24.44 25.22
C SER A 382 -22.08 25.70 24.82
N ASN A 383 -21.19 26.14 25.70
CA ASN A 383 -20.57 27.45 25.71
C ASN A 383 -19.94 27.77 24.33
N THR A 384 -20.65 28.52 23.48
CA THR A 384 -20.32 28.75 22.05
C THR A 384 -18.90 29.29 21.88
N GLU A 385 -18.40 29.97 22.91
CA GLU A 385 -17.04 30.49 23.00
C GLU A 385 -15.96 29.41 23.17
N VAL A 386 -16.21 28.33 23.92
CA VAL A 386 -15.25 27.21 24.10
C VAL A 386 -15.02 26.50 22.77
N TYR A 387 -16.10 26.27 22.03
CA TYR A 387 -16.04 25.60 20.74
C TYR A 387 -15.35 26.47 19.68
N ASP A 388 -15.61 27.78 19.66
CA ASP A 388 -14.90 28.73 18.80
C ASP A 388 -13.39 28.76 19.09
N LEU A 389 -13.00 28.80 20.38
CA LEU A 389 -11.59 28.71 20.78
C LEU A 389 -10.96 27.39 20.31
N TYR A 390 -11.67 26.27 20.42
CA TYR A 390 -11.20 24.99 19.90
C TYR A 390 -10.99 25.02 18.37
N LEU A 391 -11.92 25.58 17.59
CA LEU A 391 -11.79 25.70 16.14
C LEU A 391 -10.61 26.59 15.73
N GLN A 392 -10.39 27.70 16.44
CA GLN A 392 -9.22 28.56 16.22
C GLN A 392 -7.91 27.81 16.54
N GLY A 393 -7.88 27.05 17.63
CA GLY A 393 -6.77 26.16 17.97
C GLY A 393 -6.45 25.16 16.85
N LEU A 394 -7.48 24.51 16.29
CA LEU A 394 -7.31 23.60 15.15
C LEU A 394 -6.73 24.30 13.93
N TYR A 395 -7.27 25.47 13.56
CA TYR A 395 -6.81 26.25 12.40
C TYR A 395 -5.32 26.56 12.48
N PHE A 396 -4.84 27.04 13.63
CA PHE A 396 -3.42 27.37 13.80
C PHE A 396 -2.54 26.12 13.94
N SER A 397 -3.04 25.04 14.55
CA SER A 397 -2.27 23.79 14.69
C SER A 397 -1.88 23.15 13.35
N ASN A 398 -2.63 23.44 12.28
CA ASN A 398 -2.40 22.89 10.95
C ASN A 398 -1.43 23.71 10.08
N LYS A 399 -0.98 24.89 10.55
CA LYS A 399 -0.03 25.75 9.81
C LYS A 399 1.45 25.44 10.08
N GLY A 400 1.75 24.71 11.16
CA GLY A 400 3.05 24.06 11.39
C GLY A 400 4.23 24.95 11.82
N SER A 401 4.13 26.28 11.79
CA SER A 401 5.20 27.16 12.31
C SER A 401 5.22 27.19 13.85
N GLU A 402 6.37 27.49 14.48
CA GLU A 402 6.45 27.58 15.95
C GLU A 402 5.46 28.61 16.52
N GLU A 403 5.37 29.79 15.89
CA GLU A 403 4.44 30.85 16.27
C GLU A 403 2.97 30.39 16.15
N ASP A 404 2.62 29.68 15.08
CA ASP A 404 1.29 29.13 14.89
C ASP A 404 0.96 28.05 15.91
N LEU A 405 1.90 27.15 16.21
CA LEU A 405 1.73 26.13 17.24
C LEU A 405 1.54 26.76 18.63
N ARG A 406 2.32 27.79 18.99
CA ARG A 406 2.13 28.51 20.26
C ARG A 406 0.79 29.26 20.31
N ARG A 407 0.32 29.82 19.18
CA ARG A 407 -1.04 30.38 19.08
C ARG A 407 -2.11 29.31 19.26
N ALA A 408 -1.97 28.16 18.61
CA ALA A 408 -2.88 27.03 18.76
C ALA A 408 -2.96 26.56 20.22
N LEU A 409 -1.81 26.45 20.89
CA LEU A 409 -1.73 26.10 22.31
C LEU A 409 -2.53 27.08 23.17
N SER A 410 -2.33 28.38 22.96
CA SER A 410 -3.08 29.45 23.64
C SER A 410 -4.59 29.29 23.48
N PHE A 411 -5.07 28.98 22.28
CA PHE A 411 -6.50 28.79 22.02
C PHE A 411 -7.05 27.56 22.74
N PHE A 412 -6.36 26.42 22.69
CA PHE A 412 -6.81 25.23 23.40
C PHE A 412 -6.75 25.39 24.92
N GLN A 413 -5.74 26.08 25.46
CA GLN A 413 -5.64 26.40 26.89
C GLN A 413 -6.82 27.26 27.34
N ARG A 414 -7.16 28.31 26.60
CA ARG A 414 -8.34 29.15 26.89
C ARG A 414 -9.65 28.37 26.80
N ALA A 415 -9.74 27.40 25.90
CA ALA A 415 -10.90 26.52 25.80
C ALA A 415 -11.04 25.65 27.07
N VAL A 416 -9.94 25.06 27.53
CA VAL A 416 -9.88 24.27 28.78
C VAL A 416 -10.09 25.11 30.04
N GLU A 417 -9.60 26.35 30.07
CA GLU A 417 -9.84 27.27 31.20
C GLU A 417 -11.33 27.60 31.36
N LYS A 418 -12.04 27.69 30.24
CA LYS A 418 -13.48 27.94 30.22
C LYS A 418 -14.32 26.69 30.47
N ASP A 419 -13.89 25.55 29.93
CA ASP A 419 -14.53 24.26 30.16
C ASP A 419 -13.46 23.16 30.31
N PRO A 420 -13.07 22.83 31.55
CA PRO A 420 -12.10 21.77 31.83
C PRO A 420 -12.58 20.38 31.39
N THR A 421 -13.88 20.19 31.16
CA THR A 421 -14.47 18.91 30.74
C THR A 421 -14.49 18.73 29.22
N PHE A 422 -14.10 19.75 28.46
CA PHE A 422 -14.05 19.69 27.01
C PHE A 422 -12.84 18.89 26.50
N SER A 423 -12.98 17.56 26.48
CA SER A 423 -11.92 16.58 26.16
C SER A 423 -11.10 16.94 24.91
N ARG A 424 -11.76 17.38 23.83
CA ARG A 424 -11.11 17.69 22.55
C ARG A 424 -10.05 18.80 22.63
N ALA A 425 -10.19 19.76 23.54
CA ALA A 425 -9.16 20.79 23.71
C ALA A 425 -7.93 20.23 24.43
N TRP A 426 -8.08 19.27 25.36
CA TRP A 426 -6.96 18.55 25.94
C TRP A 426 -6.20 17.73 24.89
N THR A 427 -6.90 17.07 23.96
CA THR A 427 -6.30 16.39 22.81
C THR A 427 -5.55 17.37 21.91
N GLY A 428 -6.11 18.57 21.68
CA GLY A 428 -5.44 19.66 20.96
C GLY A 428 -4.15 20.14 21.63
N ILE A 429 -4.13 20.26 22.97
CA ILE A 429 -2.93 20.60 23.73
C ILE A 429 -1.86 19.50 23.57
N ALA A 430 -2.25 18.23 23.65
CA ALA A 430 -1.33 17.10 23.45
C ALA A 430 -0.70 17.12 22.05
N LYS A 431 -1.53 17.29 21.01
CA LYS A 431 -1.09 17.45 19.62
C LYS A 431 -0.05 18.56 19.47
N VAL A 432 -0.33 19.74 20.01
CA VAL A 432 0.54 20.90 19.82
C VAL A 432 1.89 20.69 20.51
N TRP A 433 1.90 20.13 21.73
CA TRP A 433 3.16 19.82 22.41
C TRP A 433 3.96 18.73 21.69
N TYR A 434 3.30 17.72 21.13
CA TYR A 434 3.95 16.72 20.29
C TYR A 434 4.65 17.36 19.07
N PHE A 435 3.96 18.23 18.32
CA PHE A 435 4.56 18.89 17.16
C PHE A 435 5.64 19.92 17.52
N LEU A 436 5.50 20.60 18.67
CA LEU A 436 6.57 21.44 19.19
C LEU A 436 7.82 20.60 19.51
N ALA A 437 7.65 19.39 20.06
CA ALA A 437 8.76 18.50 20.40
C ALA A 437 9.53 17.97 19.17
N ASP A 438 8.88 17.90 18.01
CA ASP A 438 9.45 17.36 16.78
C ASP A 438 10.49 18.31 16.15
N VAL A 439 10.23 19.62 16.23
CA VAL A 439 11.02 20.62 15.48
C VAL A 439 11.55 21.77 16.34
N TYR A 440 10.83 22.20 17.38
CA TYR A 440 11.04 23.53 17.98
C TYR A 440 11.44 23.52 19.46
N VAL A 441 11.01 22.51 20.22
CA VAL A 441 11.21 22.40 21.67
C VAL A 441 11.90 21.09 21.98
N LYS A 442 12.81 21.08 22.97
CA LYS A 442 13.50 19.85 23.35
C LYS A 442 12.48 18.80 23.82
N PRO A 443 12.62 17.52 23.40
CA PRO A 443 11.70 16.47 23.80
C PRO A 443 11.44 16.37 25.31
N LEU A 444 12.48 16.52 26.14
CA LEU A 444 12.38 16.46 27.60
C LEU A 444 11.55 17.61 28.20
N GLU A 445 11.34 18.71 27.48
CA GLU A 445 10.55 19.85 27.91
C GLU A 445 9.10 19.77 27.40
N ALA A 446 8.87 19.21 26.21
CA ALA A 446 7.56 19.19 25.56
C ALA A 446 6.73 17.92 25.84
N TYR A 447 7.34 16.73 25.81
CA TYR A 447 6.60 15.49 26.00
C TYR A 447 5.93 15.35 27.37
N PRO A 448 6.43 15.92 28.50
CA PRO A 448 5.70 15.85 29.77
C PRO A 448 4.35 16.56 29.69
N ALA A 449 4.30 17.73 29.04
CA ALA A 449 3.06 18.48 28.82
C ALA A 449 2.12 17.76 27.83
N SER A 450 2.68 17.14 26.78
CA SER A 450 1.91 16.28 25.86
C SER A 450 1.26 15.10 26.60
N LYS A 451 2.03 14.42 27.47
CA LYS A 451 1.59 13.26 28.25
C LYS A 451 0.45 13.63 29.20
N GLU A 452 0.62 14.72 29.95
CA GLU A 452 -0.40 15.18 30.89
C GLU A 452 -1.71 15.53 30.19
N ALA A 453 -1.64 16.24 29.06
CA ALA A 453 -2.82 16.61 28.29
C ALA A 453 -3.53 15.39 27.69
N ALA A 454 -2.77 14.42 27.15
CA ALA A 454 -3.33 13.17 26.63
C ALA A 454 -4.02 12.35 27.72
N LEU A 455 -3.43 12.25 28.92
CA LEU A 455 -4.05 11.56 30.06
C LEU A 455 -5.36 12.24 30.51
N LYS A 456 -5.40 13.58 30.50
CA LYS A 456 -6.63 14.33 30.81
C LYS A 456 -7.72 14.12 29.75
N ALA A 457 -7.36 14.11 28.48
CA ALA A 457 -8.30 13.79 27.40
C ALA A 457 -8.87 12.37 27.56
N ILE A 458 -8.03 11.36 27.78
CA ILE A 458 -8.47 9.96 27.97
C ILE A 458 -9.34 9.79 29.22
N ALA A 459 -9.05 10.54 30.29
CA ALA A 459 -9.89 10.51 31.51
C ALA A 459 -11.30 11.06 31.28
N LEU A 460 -11.46 11.97 30.30
CA LEU A 460 -12.75 12.56 29.92
C LEU A 460 -13.45 11.79 28.80
N ASP A 461 -12.68 11.22 27.87
CA ASP A 461 -13.15 10.37 26.77
C ASP A 461 -12.15 9.23 26.53
N GLU A 462 -12.44 8.06 27.10
CA GLU A 462 -11.60 6.86 26.98
C GLU A 462 -11.48 6.37 25.52
N LYS A 463 -12.36 6.81 24.62
CA LYS A 463 -12.36 6.38 23.21
C LYS A 463 -11.65 7.37 22.28
N ASP A 464 -11.01 8.41 22.81
CA ASP A 464 -10.26 9.37 22.00
C ASP A 464 -8.98 8.73 21.44
N ALA A 465 -9.07 8.25 20.20
CA ALA A 465 -7.97 7.60 19.49
C ALA A 465 -6.75 8.52 19.30
N GLU A 466 -6.94 9.83 19.09
CA GLU A 466 -5.83 10.77 18.93
C GLU A 466 -5.07 10.94 20.25
N ALA A 467 -5.80 11.05 21.37
CA ALA A 467 -5.18 11.12 22.69
C ALA A 467 -4.34 9.87 23.01
N HIS A 468 -4.81 8.68 22.64
CA HIS A 468 -4.04 7.44 22.76
C HIS A 468 -2.77 7.43 21.89
N CYS A 469 -2.81 7.99 20.68
CA CYS A 469 -1.61 8.17 19.84
C CYS A 469 -0.56 9.09 20.50
N TYR A 470 -0.97 10.24 21.04
CA TYR A 470 -0.02 11.15 21.70
C TYR A 470 0.54 10.59 23.02
N LEU A 471 -0.28 9.82 23.76
CA LEU A 471 0.18 9.11 24.96
C LEU A 471 1.20 8.01 24.61
N SER A 472 0.98 7.28 23.52
CA SER A 472 1.94 6.30 23.00
C SER A 472 3.31 6.93 22.74
N GLU A 473 3.34 8.05 22.01
CA GLU A 473 4.58 8.73 21.68
C GLU A 473 5.29 9.26 22.93
N ALA A 474 4.54 9.79 23.90
CA ALA A 474 5.13 10.20 25.16
C ALA A 474 5.74 9.02 25.96
N LYS A 475 5.06 7.87 26.04
CA LYS A 475 5.59 6.65 26.69
C LYS A 475 6.86 6.15 26.01
N ARG A 476 6.88 6.18 24.66
CA ARG A 476 8.02 5.77 23.85
C ARG A 476 9.25 6.67 24.09
N VAL A 477 9.05 7.99 24.10
CA VAL A 477 10.15 8.97 24.11
C VAL A 477 10.63 9.31 25.52
N LEU A 478 9.71 9.50 26.49
CA LEU A 478 10.08 9.85 27.87
C LEU A 478 10.46 8.63 28.70
N ASP A 479 9.60 7.61 28.69
CA ASP A 479 9.68 6.52 29.67
C ASP A 479 10.45 5.31 29.12
N TRP A 480 10.76 5.30 27.81
CA TRP A 480 11.28 4.13 27.08
C TRP A 480 10.37 2.89 27.23
N ASP A 481 9.08 3.11 27.49
CA ASP A 481 8.07 2.06 27.67
C ASP A 481 7.45 1.68 26.31
N LEU A 482 8.19 0.87 25.54
CA LEU A 482 7.76 0.39 24.23
C LEU A 482 6.51 -0.50 24.31
N ALA A 483 6.35 -1.26 25.39
CA ALA A 483 5.22 -2.14 25.58
C ALA A 483 3.94 -1.34 25.89
N GLY A 484 4.05 -0.32 26.74
CA GLY A 484 2.96 0.61 27.00
C GLY A 484 2.58 1.43 25.78
N ALA A 485 3.55 1.88 24.98
CA ALA A 485 3.28 2.58 23.71
C ALA A 485 2.45 1.72 22.73
N ASP A 486 2.86 0.46 22.50
CA ASP A 486 2.11 -0.48 21.65
C ASP A 486 0.69 -0.76 22.16
N ALA A 487 0.51 -0.81 23.49
CA ALA A 487 -0.81 -0.98 24.10
C ALA A 487 -1.73 0.23 23.85
N GLU A 488 -1.21 1.46 23.91
CA GLU A 488 -2.02 2.65 23.60
C GLU A 488 -2.37 2.72 22.10
N LEU A 489 -1.45 2.39 21.19
CA LEU A 489 -1.74 2.35 19.76
C LEU A 489 -2.84 1.34 19.41
N LYS A 490 -2.90 0.20 20.12
CA LYS A 490 -3.98 -0.78 19.96
C LYS A 490 -5.34 -0.27 20.43
N ARG A 491 -5.38 0.71 21.35
CA ARG A 491 -6.63 1.36 21.79
C ARG A 491 -7.08 2.45 20.81
N ALA A 492 -6.16 2.99 20.02
CA ALA A 492 -6.45 3.96 18.97
C ALA A 492 -7.02 3.34 17.68
N LEU A 493 -6.89 2.01 17.50
CA LEU A 493 -7.46 1.22 16.39
C LEU A 493 -8.85 0.70 16.74
#